data_AF-A0A7V3N4M7-F1
#
_entry.id   AF-A0A7V3N4M7-F1
#
_cell.length_a   1.000
_cell.length_b   1.000
_cell.length_c   1.000
_cell.angle_alpha   90.00
_cell.angle_beta   90.00
_cell.angle_gamma   90.00
#
_symmetry.space_group_name_H-M   'P 1'
#
loop_
_entity.id
_entity.type
_entity.pdbx_description
1 polymer ?
#
loop_
_entity_poly.entity_id
_entity_poly.type
_entity_poly.pdbx_seq_one_letter_code
_entity_poly.pdbx_strand_id
1 'polypeptide(L)' 'MLTEKDFPVNLPKEYRKCYEELHELLNLISFTLQEVNDKTWRKKLAEMCILILGVQELEKLDMPK' A
#
# COMPACT_ATOMS: atom_id res chain seq x y z
N MET A 1 -5.86 6.33 -13.78
CA MET A 1 -6.49 7.35 -12.93
C MET A 1 -7.81 6.81 -12.45
N LEU A 2 -8.06 6.96 -11.14
CA LEU A 2 -9.33 6.59 -10.54
C LEU A 2 -10.42 7.58 -10.98
N THR A 3 -11.65 7.10 -11.03
CA THR A 3 -12.84 7.91 -11.28
C THR A 3 -13.57 8.20 -9.97
N GLU A 4 -14.52 9.13 -9.97
CA GLU A 4 -15.28 9.48 -8.74
C GLU A 4 -15.96 8.28 -8.06
N LYS A 5 -16.25 7.21 -8.81
CA LYS A 5 -16.89 5.98 -8.30
C LYS A 5 -15.91 5.06 -7.56
N ASP A 6 -14.61 5.23 -7.79
CA ASP A 6 -13.56 4.39 -7.21
C ASP A 6 -13.08 4.92 -5.85
N PHE A 7 -13.47 6.15 -5.50
CA PHE A 7 -13.20 6.73 -4.19
C PHE A 7 -14.27 6.32 -3.17
N PRO A 8 -13.89 6.09 -1.89
CA PRO A 8 -14.85 5.94 -0.81
C PRO A 8 -15.76 7.18 -0.74
N VAL A 9 -17.06 6.95 -0.55
CA VAL A 9 -18.09 8.01 -0.56
C VAL A 9 -17.82 9.10 0.48
N ASN A 10 -17.13 8.74 1.56
CA ASN A 10 -16.77 9.61 2.68
C ASN A 10 -15.33 10.15 2.62
N LEU A 11 -14.58 9.93 1.53
CA LEU A 11 -13.21 10.42 1.42
C LEU A 11 -13.19 11.94 1.10
N PRO A 12 -12.63 12.78 1.99
CA PRO A 12 -12.51 14.22 1.71
C PRO A 12 -11.64 14.46 0.47
N LYS A 13 -11.97 15.50 -0.31
CA LYS A 13 -11.32 15.78 -1.61
C LYS A 13 -9.80 15.97 -1.47
N GLU A 14 -9.35 16.57 -0.38
CA GLU A 14 -7.92 16.79 -0.09
C GLU A 14 -7.10 15.50 0.04
N TYR A 15 -7.72 14.38 0.42
CA TYR A 15 -7.05 13.09 0.54
C TYR A 15 -7.13 12.23 -0.72
N ARG A 16 -7.87 12.66 -1.77
CA ARG A 16 -8.05 11.88 -3.00
C ARG A 16 -6.72 11.55 -3.69
N LYS A 17 -5.80 12.51 -3.76
CA LYS A 17 -4.48 12.29 -4.35
C LYS A 17 -3.69 11.21 -3.59
N CYS A 18 -3.66 11.29 -2.26
CA CYS A 18 -2.99 10.29 -1.42
C CYS A 18 -3.64 8.91 -1.59
N TYR A 19 -4.96 8.85 -1.69
CA TYR A 19 -5.68 7.61 -1.96
C TYR A 19 -5.35 7.01 -3.34
N GLU A 20 -5.26 7.84 -4.38
CA GLU A 20 -4.82 7.39 -5.71
C GLU A 20 -3.41 6.80 -5.68
N GLU A 21 -2.46 7.51 -5.06
CA GLU A 21 -1.07 7.04 -4.92
C GLU A 21 -0.99 5.71 -4.16
N LEU A 22 -1.74 5.59 -3.05
CA LEU A 22 -1.82 4.35 -2.29
C LEU A 22 -2.43 3.20 -3.11
N HIS A 23 -3.50 3.48 -3.84
CA HIS A 23 -4.17 2.50 -4.69
C HIS A 23 -3.24 2.00 -5.81
N GLU A 24 -2.48 2.90 -6.45
CA GLU A 24 -1.49 2.53 -7.46
C GLU A 24 -0.37 1.65 -6.87
N LEU A 25 0.14 2.01 -5.68
CA LEU A 25 1.15 1.22 -4.98
C LEU A 25 0.65 -0.20 -4.66
N LEU A 26 -0.57 -0.32 -4.13
CA LEU A 26 -1.18 -1.61 -3.81
C LEU A 26 -1.39 -2.47 -5.06
N ASN A 27 -1.79 -1.86 -6.18
CA ASN A 27 -1.90 -2.58 -7.45
C ASN A 27 -0.55 -3.09 -7.95
N LEU A 28 0.51 -2.29 -7.84
CA LEU A 28 1.85 -2.73 -8.22
C LEU A 28 2.34 -3.90 -7.36
N ILE A 29 2.10 -3.84 -6.04
CA ILE A 29 2.43 -4.94 -5.12
C ILE A 29 1.65 -6.20 -5.50
N SER A 30 0.34 -6.07 -5.72
CA SER A 30 -0.54 -7.19 -6.10
C SER A 30 -0.09 -7.84 -7.41
N PHE A 31 0.17 -7.02 -8.44
CA PHE A 31 0.70 -7.48 -9.71
C PHE A 31 2.02 -8.23 -9.54
N THR A 32 2.98 -7.64 -8.80
CA THR A 32 4.29 -8.26 -8.55
C THR A 32 4.15 -9.61 -7.86
N LEU A 33 3.25 -9.73 -6.86
CA LEU A 33 2.99 -11.00 -6.18
C LEU A 33 2.40 -12.06 -7.10
N GLN A 34 1.57 -11.68 -8.08
CA GLN A 34 0.98 -12.62 -9.05
C GLN A 34 2.05 -13.20 -9.99
N GLU A 35 3.02 -12.38 -10.42
CA GLU A 35 4.09 -12.78 -11.34
C GLU A 35 5.14 -13.71 -10.69
N VAL A 36 5.26 -13.72 -9.36
CA VAL A 36 6.20 -14.62 -8.66
C VAL A 36 5.66 -16.05 -8.66
N ASN A 37 6.19 -16.91 -9.53
CA ASN A 37 5.77 -18.32 -9.65
C ASN A 37 6.11 -19.19 -8.43
N ASP A 38 7.21 -18.90 -7.73
CA ASP A 38 7.62 -19.64 -6.54
C ASP A 38 6.76 -19.21 -5.33
N LYS A 39 6.00 -20.17 -4.78
CA LYS A 39 5.08 -19.92 -3.66
C LYS A 39 5.80 -19.44 -2.39
N THR A 40 7.01 -19.92 -2.14
CA THR A 40 7.81 -19.55 -0.96
C THR A 40 8.27 -18.11 -1.08
N TRP A 41 8.79 -17.72 -2.25
CA TRP A 41 9.20 -16.34 -2.53
C TRP A 41 8.03 -15.38 -2.56
N ARG A 42 6.90 -15.78 -3.13
CA ARG A 42 5.66 -14.99 -3.11
C ARG A 42 5.23 -14.68 -1.68
N LYS A 43 5.27 -15.68 -0.79
CA LYS A 43 4.95 -15.50 0.63
C LYS A 43 5.92 -14.52 1.31
N LYS A 44 7.23 -14.71 1.12
CA LYS A 44 8.27 -13.82 1.68
C LYS A 44 8.10 -12.37 1.19
N LEU A 45 7.82 -12.18 -0.10
CA LEU A 45 7.60 -10.85 -0.67
C LEU A 45 6.38 -10.17 -0.04
N ALA A 46 5.27 -10.90 0.15
CA ALA A 46 4.09 -10.37 0.83
C ALA A 46 4.38 -9.96 2.28
N GLU A 47 5.12 -10.79 3.02
CA GLU A 47 5.55 -10.49 4.39
C GLU A 47 6.45 -9.24 4.44
N MET A 48 7.38 -9.08 3.50
CA MET A 48 8.22 -7.87 3.39
C MET A 48 7.40 -6.63 3.09
N CYS A 49 6.41 -6.70 2.18
CA CYS A 49 5.53 -5.57 1.91
C CYS A 49 4.73 -5.15 3.15
N ILE A 50 4.19 -6.11 3.91
CA ILE A 50 3.50 -5.81 5.18
C ILE A 50 4.45 -5.17 6.18
N LEU A 51 5.67 -5.70 6.31
CA LEU A 51 6.68 -5.16 7.21
C LEU A 51 7.06 -3.72 6.84
N ILE A 52 7.35 -3.44 5.57
CA ILE A 52 7.72 -2.08 5.11
C ILE A 52 6.57 -1.10 5.37
N LEU A 53 5.34 -1.48 5.05
CA LEU A 53 4.16 -0.64 5.28
C LEU A 53 3.86 -0.45 6.77
N GLY A 54 4.16 -1.43 7.63
CA GLY A 54 3.92 -1.37 9.08
C GLY A 54 5.04 -0.69 9.88
N VAL A 55 6.31 -0.81 9.46
CA VAL A 55 7.47 -0.28 10.20
C VAL A 55 7.63 1.23 10.04
N GLN A 56 7.22 1.81 8.90
CA GLN A 56 7.25 3.27 8.71
C GLN A 56 6.33 4.05 9.67
N GLU A 57 5.31 3.40 10.24
CA GLU A 57 4.43 4.00 11.25
C GLU A 57 5.04 3.91 12.67
N LEU A 58 5.90 2.92 12.94
CA LEU A 58 6.55 2.74 14.24
C LEU A 58 7.75 3.69 14.45
N GLU A 59 8.56 3.94 13.41
CA GLU A 59 9.71 4.86 13.53
C GLU A 59 9.28 6.33 13.75
N LYS A 60 8.05 6.71 13.38
CA LYS A 60 7.50 8.05 13.67
C LYS A 60 6.95 8.18 15.10
N LEU A 61 6.64 7.06 15.76
CA LEU A 61 6.14 7.03 17.14
C LEU A 61 7.28 7.08 18.18
N ASP A 62 8.50 6.69 17.80
CA ASP A 62 9.68 6.62 18.68
C ASP A 62 10.63 7.84 18.60
N MET A 63 10.25 8.94 17.95
CA MET A 63 11.03 10.18 17.99
C MET A 63 10.55 11.09 19.14
N PRO A 64 11.28 11.17 20.28
CA PRO A 64 11.03 12.20 21.28
C PRO A 64 11.33 13.59 20.67
N LYS A 65 10.45 14.55 20.96
CA LYS A 65 10.68 15.98 20.67
C LYS A 65 11.84 16.54 21.47
#